data_AF-A0A9N9VAR2-F1
#
_entry.id   AF-A0A9N9VAR2-F1
#
_cell.length_a   1.000
_cell.length_b   1.000
_cell.length_c   1.000
_cell.angle_alpha   90.00
_cell.angle_beta   90.00
_cell.angle_gamma   90.00
#
_symmetry.space_group_name_H-M   'P 1'
#
loop_
_entity.id
_entity.type
_entity.pdbx_description
1 polymer ?
#
loop_
_entity_poly.entity_id
_entity_poly.type
_entity_poly.pdbx_seq_one_letter_code
_entity_poly.pdbx_strand_id
1 'polypeptide(L)'
;MKQDLDTGKIIEWRSVVTLVVFVLTNINVLFPFHVPVYVPKSLYNGFLHALSSLRVISTKDAPKDNSKSFVKLRAPMNMVTAPLIADLFLLAIGAIGRREIHDGTIGTDNIDPLDIMVFFITLAYIAISIDASGLIRYLAFRVLKWGGKAGPRLFCYLYTFFFMLGSFIGNDPIILSGTAFLAYMTRVSRNIVHPRAWIYTQFAVANIASAILVSSNPTNLVLAGAFNIKFIAYTANMVVPVVITGVILLPFLVYIIFEDDALIPTSIEIHDLPDDVKGKKPVNPNIPFARGHIDDDGADLANNEEGKLLSLEEIMNPFLDKGGAAFGAVIMAATLATVLALNAASTKTGKHPVCYVTAPAAFVMFCWDIASGWYHRKETRNIARNGRKDVETTRAERAFREEEFRRDSLAHGALQKSAVVDSSTSSSDQNNLRQSQDGVLQTEETLEDCHWSHLQGD
;
A
#
# COMPACT_ATOMS: atom_id res chain seq x y z
N MET A 1 42.26 21.84 -11.67
CA MET A 1 42.36 20.54 -10.97
C MET A 1 42.50 19.47 -12.04
N LYS A 2 43.65 18.81 -12.18
CA LYS A 2 43.81 17.69 -13.13
C LYS A 2 42.94 16.54 -12.61
N GLN A 3 41.97 16.09 -13.39
CA GLN A 3 41.26 14.84 -13.09
C GLN A 3 42.29 13.70 -13.19
N ASP A 4 42.53 13.07 -12.05
CA ASP A 4 43.44 11.96 -11.88
C ASP A 4 42.76 10.70 -12.45
N LEU A 5 42.80 10.56 -13.78
CA LEU A 5 42.25 9.45 -14.57
C LEU A 5 43.14 8.20 -14.46
N ASP A 6 43.53 7.82 -13.25
CA ASP A 6 44.27 6.59 -13.01
C ASP A 6 43.29 5.42 -12.91
N THR A 7 43.15 4.69 -14.02
CA THR A 7 42.29 3.51 -14.15
C THR A 7 42.69 2.37 -13.20
N GLY A 8 43.89 2.43 -12.59
CA GLY A 8 44.34 1.48 -11.57
C GLY A 8 43.50 1.48 -10.28
N LYS A 9 42.83 2.60 -9.96
CA LYS A 9 41.94 2.73 -8.79
C LYS A 9 40.70 1.82 -8.87
N ILE A 10 40.35 1.34 -10.06
CA ILE A 10 39.22 0.40 -10.26
C ILE A 10 39.56 -1.00 -9.73
N ILE A 11 40.84 -1.37 -9.69
CA ILE A 11 41.32 -2.69 -9.23
C ILE A 11 41.57 -2.69 -7.70
N GLU A 12 41.50 -1.54 -7.04
CA GLU A 12 41.65 -1.46 -5.59
C GLU A 12 40.54 -2.24 -4.88
N TRP A 13 40.92 -3.00 -3.84
CA TRP A 13 39.99 -3.83 -3.07
C TRP A 13 38.78 -3.05 -2.54
N ARG A 14 38.96 -1.75 -2.25
CA ARG A 14 37.89 -0.85 -1.78
C ARG A 14 36.81 -0.64 -2.83
N SER A 15 37.20 -0.44 -4.08
CA SER A 15 36.30 -0.28 -5.23
C SER A 15 35.53 -1.57 -5.50
N VAL A 16 36.23 -2.72 -5.46
CA VAL A 16 35.61 -4.04 -5.66
C VAL A 16 34.60 -4.36 -4.56
N VAL A 17 34.95 -4.14 -3.29
CA VAL A 17 34.04 -4.40 -2.16
C VAL A 17 32.83 -3.46 -2.21
N THR A 18 33.03 -2.18 -2.53
CA THR A 18 31.92 -1.23 -2.70
C THR A 18 30.94 -1.69 -3.78
N LEU A 19 31.44 -2.14 -4.94
CA LEU A 19 30.60 -2.64 -6.02
C LEU A 19 29.83 -3.91 -5.62
N VAL A 20 30.50 -4.86 -4.96
CA VAL A 20 29.87 -6.10 -4.49
C VAL A 20 28.75 -5.80 -3.48
N VAL A 21 29.03 -4.95 -2.50
CA VAL A 21 28.03 -4.53 -1.50
C VAL A 21 26.87 -3.79 -2.16
N PHE A 22 27.14 -2.92 -3.13
CA PHE A 22 26.10 -2.24 -3.90
C PHE A 22 25.19 -3.24 -4.64
N VAL A 23 25.75 -4.23 -5.33
CA VAL A 23 24.95 -5.25 -6.04
C VAL A 23 24.13 -6.09 -5.06
N LEU A 24 24.73 -6.56 -3.97
CA LEU A 24 24.02 -7.33 -2.93
C LEU A 24 22.88 -6.52 -2.30
N THR A 25 23.11 -5.23 -2.08
CA THR A 25 22.09 -4.32 -1.54
C THR A 25 20.91 -4.21 -2.50
N ASN A 26 21.15 -4.01 -3.79
CA ASN A 26 20.09 -3.95 -4.80
C ASN A 26 19.29 -5.25 -4.89
N ILE A 27 19.95 -6.41 -4.80
CA ILE A 27 19.27 -7.72 -4.76
C ILE A 27 18.36 -7.81 -3.53
N ASN A 28 18.83 -7.37 -2.36
CA ASN A 28 18.04 -7.37 -1.13
C ASN A 28 16.84 -6.41 -1.19
N VAL A 29 16.97 -5.29 -1.91
CA VAL A 29 15.86 -4.35 -2.15
C VAL A 29 14.78 -5.00 -3.03
N LEU A 30 15.16 -5.76 -4.06
CA LEU A 30 14.23 -6.47 -4.94
C LEU A 30 13.56 -7.67 -4.24
N PHE A 31 14.32 -8.39 -3.41
CA PHE A 31 13.85 -9.58 -2.71
C PHE A 31 14.04 -9.41 -1.20
N PRO A 32 13.14 -8.68 -0.53
CA PRO A 32 13.25 -8.42 0.90
C PRO A 32 13.13 -9.74 1.69
N PHE A 33 14.01 -9.93 2.66
CA PHE A 33 14.02 -11.11 3.52
C PHE A 33 14.15 -10.72 4.99
N HIS A 34 13.93 -11.66 5.89
CA HIS A 34 14.02 -11.43 7.32
C HIS A 34 15.20 -12.19 7.92
N VAL A 35 16.06 -11.48 8.63
CA VAL A 35 17.16 -12.09 9.38
C VAL A 35 16.67 -12.40 10.79
N PRO A 36 16.75 -13.67 11.24
CA PRO A 36 16.43 -14.02 12.62
C PRO A 36 17.57 -13.56 13.54
N VAL A 37 17.32 -12.51 14.32
CA VAL A 37 18.26 -12.00 15.33
C VAL A 37 17.80 -12.50 16.71
N TYR A 38 18.67 -13.25 17.40
CA TYR A 38 18.39 -13.75 18.74
C TYR A 38 18.90 -12.76 19.77
N VAL A 39 17.98 -12.12 20.50
CA VAL A 39 18.32 -11.13 21.53
C VAL A 39 17.98 -11.68 22.92
N PRO A 40 18.84 -11.47 23.94
CA PRO A 40 18.53 -11.88 25.32
C PRO A 40 17.25 -11.22 25.83
N LYS A 41 16.37 -12.01 26.47
CA LYS A 41 15.06 -11.56 26.95
C LYS A 41 15.15 -10.39 27.94
N SER A 42 16.22 -10.30 28.74
CA SER A 42 16.45 -9.18 29.66
C SER A 42 16.61 -7.84 28.95
N LEU A 43 17.33 -7.83 27.82
CA LEU A 43 17.51 -6.61 27.03
C LEU A 43 16.20 -6.22 26.33
N TYR A 44 15.50 -7.21 25.78
CA TYR A 44 14.21 -7.01 25.11
C TYR A 44 13.12 -6.48 26.06
N ASN A 45 12.97 -7.10 27.23
CA ASN A 45 12.01 -6.66 28.24
C ASN A 45 12.40 -5.31 28.83
N GLY A 46 13.69 -5.03 29.05
CA GLY A 46 14.17 -3.72 29.48
C GLY A 46 13.83 -2.62 28.46
N PHE A 47 14.02 -2.90 27.17
CA PHE A 47 13.65 -1.99 26.09
C PHE A 47 12.13 -1.75 26.02
N LEU A 48 11.32 -2.80 26.14
CA LEU A 48 9.85 -2.67 26.19
C LEU A 48 9.37 -1.92 27.43
N HIS A 49 9.99 -2.13 28.59
CA HIS A 49 9.70 -1.37 29.80
C HIS A 49 10.06 0.11 29.66
N ALA A 50 11.18 0.44 29.01
CA ALA A 50 11.52 1.82 28.70
C ALA A 50 10.50 2.45 27.74
N LEU A 51 10.13 1.76 26.66
CA LEU A 51 9.15 2.25 25.68
C LEU A 51 7.74 2.42 26.26
N SER A 52 7.31 1.51 27.13
CA SER A 52 6.04 1.64 27.84
C SER A 52 6.08 2.75 28.90
N SER A 53 7.19 2.92 29.62
CA SER A 53 7.40 4.06 30.52
C SER A 53 7.38 5.40 29.78
N LEU A 54 7.87 5.44 28.53
CA LEU A 54 7.77 6.60 27.64
C LEU A 54 6.40 6.73 26.95
N ARG A 55 5.41 5.88 27.26
CA ARG A 55 4.07 5.84 26.64
C ARG A 55 4.08 5.69 25.12
N VAL A 56 5.15 5.13 24.54
CA VAL A 56 5.22 4.87 23.10
C VAL A 56 4.38 3.63 22.73
N ILE A 57 4.27 2.67 23.64
CA ILE A 57 3.52 1.42 23.45
C ILE A 57 2.55 1.23 24.62
N SER A 58 1.32 0.77 24.32
CA SER A 58 0.36 0.37 25.35
C SER A 58 0.92 -0.80 26.17
N THR A 59 0.65 -0.82 27.48
CA THR A 59 1.09 -1.89 28.37
C THR A 59 0.39 -3.19 28.00
N LYS A 60 0.90 -3.94 27.01
CA LYS A 60 0.48 -5.32 26.77
C LYS A 60 1.00 -6.19 27.90
N ASP A 61 0.13 -7.04 28.43
CA ASP A 61 0.53 -8.08 29.39
C ASP A 61 1.67 -8.90 28.79
N ALA A 62 2.84 -8.86 29.43
CA ALA A 62 4.00 -9.60 28.98
C ALA A 62 3.63 -11.10 28.92
N PRO A 63 3.94 -11.82 27.83
CA PRO A 63 3.66 -13.24 27.75
C PRO A 63 4.39 -13.96 28.89
N LYS A 64 3.61 -14.60 29.78
CA LYS A 64 4.05 -15.41 30.93
C LYS A 64 4.71 -16.74 30.51
N ASP A 65 5.54 -16.74 29.48
CA ASP A 65 6.30 -17.92 29.07
C ASP A 65 7.74 -17.82 29.59
N ASN A 66 8.04 -18.56 30.66
CA ASN A 66 9.33 -18.60 31.37
C ASN A 66 10.37 -19.50 30.71
N SER A 67 10.08 -20.13 29.57
CA SER A 67 10.90 -21.24 29.05
C SER A 67 12.08 -20.83 28.15
N LYS A 68 12.13 -19.62 27.59
CA LYS A 68 13.17 -19.21 26.60
C LYS A 68 13.95 -17.98 27.03
N SER A 69 15.29 -18.13 27.14
CA SER A 69 16.24 -17.04 27.47
C SER A 69 16.43 -16.02 26.32
N PHE A 70 16.17 -16.45 25.08
CA PHE A 70 16.30 -15.62 23.88
C PHE A 70 14.97 -15.41 23.19
N VAL A 71 14.76 -14.17 22.73
CA VAL A 71 13.63 -13.79 21.88
C VAL A 71 14.12 -13.71 20.44
N LYS A 72 13.43 -14.39 19.52
CA LYS A 72 13.72 -14.35 18.08
C LYS A 72 13.06 -13.12 17.47
N LEU A 73 13.84 -12.08 17.22
CA LEU A 73 13.40 -10.92 16.45
C LEU A 73 13.59 -11.19 14.95
N ARG A 74 12.58 -10.85 14.15
CA ARG A 74 12.67 -10.91 12.69
C ARG A 74 13.07 -9.52 12.20
N ALA A 75 14.37 -9.27 12.05
CA ALA A 75 14.86 -8.01 11.52
C ALA A 75 14.61 -7.98 10.00
N PRO A 76 13.80 -7.04 9.47
CA PRO A 76 13.55 -6.96 8.04
C PRO A 76 14.77 -6.36 7.33
N MET A 77 15.26 -7.04 6.30
CA MET A 77 16.19 -6.49 5.29
C MET A 77 15.34 -6.07 4.09
N ASN A 78 15.04 -4.77 4.00
CA ASN A 78 14.15 -4.20 2.99
C ASN A 78 14.71 -2.91 2.38
N MET A 79 13.92 -2.22 1.56
CA MET A 79 14.29 -0.97 0.88
C MET A 79 14.79 0.16 1.80
N VAL A 80 14.48 0.11 3.10
CA VAL A 80 14.91 1.10 4.09
C VAL A 80 16.17 0.63 4.82
N THR A 81 16.16 -0.59 5.34
CA THR A 81 17.24 -1.09 6.22
C THR A 81 18.47 -1.56 5.44
N ALA A 82 18.30 -2.15 4.26
CA ALA A 82 19.41 -2.73 3.50
C ALA A 82 20.41 -1.67 3.01
N PRO A 83 20.00 -0.55 2.37
CA PRO A 83 20.94 0.51 1.99
C PRO A 83 21.68 1.12 3.18
N LEU A 84 20.95 1.40 4.27
CA LEU A 84 21.54 1.96 5.48
C LEU A 84 22.61 1.05 6.08
N ILE A 85 22.34 -0.26 6.18
CA ILE A 85 23.31 -1.23 6.71
C ILE A 85 24.52 -1.35 5.78
N ALA A 86 24.31 -1.31 4.46
CA ALA A 86 25.38 -1.33 3.48
C ALA A 86 26.31 -0.13 3.63
N ASP A 87 25.78 1.09 3.74
CA ASP A 87 26.57 2.30 3.91
C ASP A 87 27.35 2.29 5.24
N LEU A 88 26.71 1.86 6.33
CA LEU A 88 27.37 1.70 7.63
C LEU A 88 28.49 0.65 7.58
N PHE A 89 28.27 -0.46 6.86
CA PHE A 89 29.28 -1.49 6.67
C PHE A 89 30.46 -0.96 5.86
N LEU A 90 30.21 -0.27 4.74
CA LEU A 90 31.23 0.31 3.87
C LEU A 90 32.05 1.40 4.60
N LEU A 91 31.39 2.19 5.46
CA LEU A 91 32.07 3.14 6.33
C LEU A 91 32.92 2.43 7.40
N ALA A 92 32.41 1.37 8.01
CA ALA A 92 33.12 0.63 9.07
C ALA A 92 34.41 -0.04 8.56
N ILE A 93 34.39 -0.57 7.33
CA ILE A 93 35.59 -1.12 6.67
C ILE A 93 36.48 -0.04 6.05
N GLY A 94 36.06 1.23 6.12
CA GLY A 94 36.76 2.37 5.56
C GLY A 94 36.80 2.38 4.02
N ALA A 95 35.95 1.62 3.34
CA ALA A 95 35.86 1.61 1.87
C ALA A 95 35.28 2.94 1.36
N ILE A 96 34.36 3.54 2.12
CA ILE A 96 33.82 4.89 1.89
C ILE A 96 34.30 5.81 3.03
N GLY A 97 34.71 7.03 2.69
CA GLY A 97 35.17 8.03 3.65
C GLY A 97 34.12 9.09 3.99
N ARG A 98 34.49 10.02 4.87
CA ARG A 98 33.63 11.14 5.29
C ARG A 98 33.26 12.07 4.14
N ARG A 99 34.16 12.25 3.16
CA ARG A 99 33.92 13.13 2.01
C ARG A 99 32.87 12.53 1.10
N GLU A 100 32.97 11.24 0.82
CA GLU A 100 32.02 10.52 -0.03
C GLU A 100 30.61 10.52 0.59
N ILE A 101 30.49 10.36 1.92
CA ILE A 101 29.20 10.50 2.62
C ILE A 101 28.68 11.94 2.55
N HIS A 102 29.56 12.93 2.78
CA HIS A 102 29.19 14.34 2.69
C HIS A 102 28.70 14.70 1.28
N ASP A 103 29.44 14.30 0.26
CA ASP A 103 29.18 14.63 -1.14
C ASP A 103 27.95 13.86 -1.65
N GLY A 104 27.72 12.64 -1.16
CA GLY A 104 26.51 11.86 -1.44
C GLY A 104 25.25 12.33 -0.70
N THR A 105 25.40 13.09 0.40
CA THR A 105 24.26 13.63 1.16
C THR A 105 23.95 15.06 0.76
N ILE A 106 24.91 15.97 0.87
CA ILE A 106 24.72 17.40 0.62
C ILE A 106 24.75 17.70 -0.89
N GLY A 107 25.62 17.02 -1.62
CA GLY A 107 25.76 17.19 -3.07
C GLY A 107 27.16 17.64 -3.49
N THR A 108 27.54 17.26 -4.71
CA THR A 108 28.73 17.73 -5.43
C THR A 108 28.40 17.79 -6.93
N ASP A 109 29.17 18.57 -7.70
CA ASP A 109 29.15 18.55 -9.17
C ASP A 109 27.77 18.84 -9.81
N ASN A 110 27.00 19.75 -9.20
CA ASN A 110 25.65 20.17 -9.62
C ASN A 110 24.54 19.14 -9.41
N ILE A 111 24.75 18.16 -8.52
CA ILE A 111 23.70 17.24 -8.06
C ILE A 111 23.57 17.45 -6.55
N ASP A 112 22.38 17.90 -6.11
CA ASP A 112 22.05 18.17 -4.72
C ASP A 112 20.95 17.20 -4.24
N PRO A 113 21.31 16.02 -3.68
CA PRO A 113 20.35 14.97 -3.34
C PRO A 113 19.31 15.39 -2.31
N LEU A 114 19.71 16.21 -1.33
CA LEU A 114 18.78 16.76 -0.33
C LEU A 114 17.68 17.61 -0.97
N ASP A 115 18.03 18.44 -1.96
CA ASP A 115 17.04 19.28 -2.64
C ASP A 115 16.02 18.44 -3.41
N ILE A 116 16.48 17.35 -4.04
CA ILE A 116 15.62 16.37 -4.70
C ILE A 116 14.69 15.68 -3.68
N MET A 117 15.23 15.25 -2.53
CA MET A 117 14.41 14.63 -1.48
C MET A 117 13.37 15.59 -0.90
N VAL A 118 13.75 16.84 -0.63
CA VAL A 118 12.82 17.88 -0.14
C VAL A 118 11.74 18.14 -1.18
N PHE A 119 12.09 18.23 -2.46
CA PHE A 119 11.13 18.35 -3.56
C PHE A 119 10.09 17.22 -3.53
N PHE A 120 10.53 15.97 -3.42
CA PHE A 120 9.62 14.82 -3.36
C PHE A 120 8.72 14.81 -2.14
N ILE A 121 9.28 15.03 -0.95
CA ILE A 121 8.52 15.01 0.30
C ILE A 121 7.46 16.12 0.29
N THR A 122 7.82 17.31 -0.18
CA THR A 122 6.92 18.45 -0.23
C THR A 122 5.81 18.27 -1.27
N LEU A 123 6.13 17.73 -2.46
CA LEU A 123 5.12 17.42 -3.47
C LEU A 123 4.19 16.27 -3.03
N ALA A 124 4.73 15.23 -2.41
CA ALA A 124 3.96 14.13 -1.82
C ALA A 124 3.03 14.63 -0.72
N TYR A 125 3.52 15.51 0.17
CA TYR A 125 2.67 16.15 1.17
C TYR A 125 1.50 16.89 0.53
N ILE A 126 1.74 17.69 -0.52
CA ILE A 126 0.68 18.42 -1.21
C ILE A 126 -0.36 17.46 -1.82
N ALA A 127 0.10 16.40 -2.48
CA ALA A 127 -0.77 15.39 -3.07
C ALA A 127 -1.62 14.65 -2.02
N ILE A 128 -1.02 14.25 -0.89
CA ILE A 128 -1.70 13.57 0.20
C ILE A 128 -2.73 14.49 0.86
N SER A 129 -2.41 15.77 1.07
CA SER A 129 -3.37 16.74 1.63
C SER A 129 -4.58 16.94 0.70
N ILE A 130 -4.36 16.98 -0.62
CA ILE A 130 -5.46 17.00 -1.60
C ILE A 130 -6.29 15.72 -1.54
N ASP A 131 -5.69 14.53 -1.43
CA ASP A 131 -6.44 13.29 -1.29
C ASP A 131 -7.24 13.24 0.02
N ALA A 132 -6.67 13.76 1.10
CA ALA A 132 -7.34 13.88 2.39
C ALA A 132 -8.58 14.78 2.33
N SER A 133 -8.59 15.81 1.47
CA SER A 133 -9.79 16.62 1.20
C SER A 133 -10.93 15.84 0.53
N GLY A 134 -10.63 14.64 -0.01
CA GLY A 134 -11.56 13.77 -0.72
C GLY A 134 -11.79 14.13 -2.18
N LEU A 135 -11.04 15.11 -2.72
CA LEU A 135 -11.11 15.53 -4.12
C LEU A 135 -10.90 14.37 -5.10
N ILE A 136 -9.90 13.52 -4.83
CA ILE A 136 -9.55 12.41 -5.72
C ILE A 136 -10.68 11.38 -5.81
N ARG A 137 -11.28 11.00 -4.67
CA ARG A 137 -12.46 10.11 -4.63
C ARG A 137 -13.66 10.70 -5.36
N TYR A 138 -13.92 11.98 -5.13
CA TYR A 138 -14.98 12.69 -5.84
C TYR A 138 -14.77 12.67 -7.36
N LEU A 139 -13.55 12.93 -7.82
CA LEU A 139 -13.20 12.89 -9.23
C LEU A 139 -13.32 11.48 -9.81
N ALA A 140 -12.84 10.46 -9.09
CA ALA A 140 -12.92 9.05 -9.52
C ALA A 140 -14.38 8.66 -9.78
N PHE A 141 -15.27 8.95 -8.82
CA PHE A 141 -16.70 8.67 -8.97
C PHE A 141 -17.35 9.49 -10.09
N ARG A 142 -17.00 10.77 -10.23
CA ARG A 142 -17.57 11.64 -11.28
C ARG A 142 -17.14 11.22 -12.69
N VAL A 143 -15.86 10.89 -12.87
CA VAL A 143 -15.34 10.39 -14.15
C VAL A 143 -16.00 9.06 -14.50
N LEU A 144 -16.18 8.17 -13.53
CA LEU A 144 -16.85 6.88 -13.75
C LEU A 144 -18.32 7.06 -14.15
N LYS A 145 -19.06 7.96 -13.51
CA LYS A 145 -20.44 8.29 -13.91
C LYS A 145 -20.56 8.86 -15.32
N TRP A 146 -19.55 9.61 -15.77
CA TRP A 146 -19.56 10.26 -17.08
C TRP A 146 -19.08 9.33 -18.20
N GLY A 147 -17.98 8.60 -17.98
CA GLY A 147 -17.30 7.79 -18.98
C GLY A 147 -17.52 6.29 -18.87
N GLY A 148 -18.14 5.79 -17.79
CA GLY A 148 -18.29 4.36 -17.51
C GLY A 148 -19.12 3.59 -18.55
N LYS A 149 -19.95 4.27 -19.35
CA LYS A 149 -20.78 3.61 -20.38
C LYS A 149 -19.97 2.86 -21.44
N ALA A 150 -18.74 3.30 -21.72
CA ALA A 150 -17.84 2.68 -22.69
C ALA A 150 -16.42 2.55 -22.10
N GLY A 151 -16.13 1.40 -21.49
CA GLY A 151 -14.87 1.17 -20.78
C GLY A 151 -13.61 1.36 -21.63
N PRO A 152 -13.52 0.79 -22.85
CA PRO A 152 -12.35 1.01 -23.72
C PRO A 152 -12.13 2.48 -24.10
N ARG A 153 -13.21 3.26 -24.27
CA ARG A 153 -13.08 4.70 -24.54
C ARG A 153 -12.56 5.46 -23.33
N LEU A 154 -13.08 5.14 -22.13
CA LEU A 154 -12.58 5.72 -20.89
C LEU A 154 -11.09 5.38 -20.67
N PHE A 155 -10.69 4.14 -20.96
CA PHE A 155 -9.30 3.70 -20.91
C PHE A 155 -8.41 4.55 -21.82
N CYS A 156 -8.81 4.73 -23.10
CA CYS A 156 -8.08 5.59 -24.03
C CYS A 156 -8.02 7.05 -23.56
N TYR A 157 -9.11 7.61 -23.04
CA TYR A 157 -9.12 8.99 -22.52
C TYR A 157 -8.18 9.16 -21.33
N LEU A 158 -8.17 8.22 -20.38
CA LEU A 158 -7.27 8.26 -19.23
C LEU A 158 -5.81 8.03 -19.65
N TYR A 159 -5.56 7.13 -20.60
CA TYR A 159 -4.24 6.95 -21.19
C TYR A 159 -3.71 8.27 -21.78
N THR A 160 -4.48 8.90 -22.68
CA THR A 160 -4.08 10.16 -23.32
C THR A 160 -3.92 11.27 -22.30
N PHE A 161 -4.81 11.33 -21.30
CA PHE A 161 -4.72 12.29 -20.20
C PHE A 161 -3.40 12.13 -19.42
N PHE A 162 -3.06 10.92 -18.97
CA PHE A 162 -1.80 10.69 -18.24
C PHE A 162 -0.57 10.90 -19.12
N PHE A 163 -0.63 10.54 -20.40
CA PHE A 163 0.47 10.76 -21.34
C PHE A 163 0.74 12.26 -21.52
N MET A 164 -0.32 13.05 -21.75
CA MET A 164 -0.20 14.50 -21.88
C MET A 164 0.30 15.13 -20.58
N LEU A 165 -0.31 14.77 -19.45
CA LEU A 165 0.10 15.30 -18.14
C LEU A 165 1.58 14.99 -17.85
N GLY A 166 2.04 13.78 -18.19
CA GLY A 166 3.41 13.33 -17.90
C GLY A 166 4.45 13.99 -18.80
N SER A 167 4.03 14.29 -20.03
CA SER A 167 4.86 14.98 -21.02
C SER A 167 5.19 16.41 -20.62
N PHE A 168 4.28 17.10 -19.91
CA PHE A 168 4.46 18.50 -19.51
C PHE A 168 4.86 18.70 -18.06
N ILE A 169 4.40 17.83 -17.16
CA ILE A 169 4.53 18.04 -15.71
C ILE A 169 5.54 17.09 -15.07
N GLY A 170 5.58 15.84 -15.55
CA GLY A 170 6.42 14.77 -15.00
C GLY A 170 5.62 13.61 -14.43
N ASN A 171 6.33 12.56 -14.02
CA ASN A 171 5.71 11.33 -13.52
C ASN A 171 5.18 11.49 -12.09
N ASP A 172 5.81 12.30 -11.25
CA ASP A 172 5.54 12.29 -9.80
C ASP A 172 4.09 12.64 -9.43
N PRO A 173 3.48 13.72 -9.96
CA PRO A 173 2.08 14.03 -9.66
C PRO A 173 1.12 12.96 -10.18
N ILE A 174 1.46 12.32 -11.30
CA ILE A 174 0.65 11.25 -11.90
C ILE A 174 0.68 10.02 -11.03
N ILE A 175 1.84 9.61 -10.54
CA ILE A 175 1.96 8.44 -9.65
C ILE A 175 1.27 8.74 -8.32
N LEU A 176 1.51 9.90 -7.72
CA LEU A 176 0.97 10.24 -6.40
C LEU A 176 -0.57 10.39 -6.41
N SER A 177 -1.14 11.08 -7.41
CA SER A 177 -2.58 11.35 -7.44
C SER A 177 -3.35 10.39 -8.36
N GLY A 178 -2.76 10.04 -9.51
CA GLY A 178 -3.39 9.19 -10.52
C GLY A 178 -3.53 7.73 -10.08
N THR A 179 -2.57 7.19 -9.32
CA THR A 179 -2.68 5.82 -8.80
C THR A 179 -3.78 5.70 -7.76
N ALA A 180 -3.89 6.66 -6.84
CA ALA A 180 -5.01 6.72 -5.89
C ALA A 180 -6.35 6.86 -6.62
N PHE A 181 -6.43 7.77 -7.61
CA PHE A 181 -7.61 7.93 -8.46
C PHE A 181 -8.06 6.62 -9.12
N LEU A 182 -7.13 5.91 -9.78
CA LEU A 182 -7.43 4.65 -10.46
C LEU A 182 -7.79 3.54 -9.46
N ALA A 183 -7.14 3.48 -8.31
CA ALA A 183 -7.48 2.54 -7.25
C ALA A 183 -8.92 2.75 -6.75
N TYR A 184 -9.34 3.99 -6.52
CA TYR A 184 -10.71 4.30 -6.14
C TYR A 184 -11.71 3.97 -7.26
N MET A 185 -11.40 4.35 -8.50
CA MET A 185 -12.27 4.10 -9.66
C MET A 185 -12.50 2.60 -9.90
N THR A 186 -11.42 1.82 -9.90
CA THR A 186 -11.49 0.36 -10.12
C THR A 186 -12.19 -0.35 -8.97
N ARG A 187 -12.03 0.11 -7.72
CA ARG A 187 -12.72 -0.46 -6.55
C ARG A 187 -14.24 -0.23 -6.55
N VAL A 188 -14.70 0.87 -7.13
CA VAL A 188 -16.15 1.15 -7.30
C VAL A 188 -16.76 0.35 -8.44
N SER A 189 -15.95 -0.14 -9.36
CA SER A 189 -16.38 -0.88 -10.55
C SER A 189 -16.62 -2.34 -10.21
N ARG A 190 -17.82 -2.87 -10.48
CA ARG A 190 -18.21 -4.24 -10.14
C ARG A 190 -17.57 -5.29 -11.04
N ASN A 191 -17.39 -4.96 -12.30
CA ASN A 191 -16.93 -5.88 -13.33
C ASN A 191 -15.42 -5.82 -13.62
N ILE A 192 -14.68 -4.95 -12.92
CA ILE A 192 -13.22 -4.94 -12.98
C ILE A 192 -12.71 -5.88 -11.87
N VAL A 193 -12.34 -7.10 -12.24
CA VAL A 193 -11.85 -8.10 -11.27
C VAL A 193 -10.46 -7.75 -10.77
N HIS A 194 -9.60 -7.26 -11.67
CA HIS A 194 -8.23 -6.90 -11.36
C HIS A 194 -7.88 -5.49 -11.88
N PRO A 195 -7.40 -4.57 -11.01
CA PRO A 195 -7.05 -3.20 -11.40
C PRO A 195 -5.74 -3.12 -12.20
N ARG A 196 -5.16 -4.26 -12.57
CA ARG A 196 -3.82 -4.38 -13.18
C ARG A 196 -3.72 -3.59 -14.47
N ALA A 197 -4.69 -3.72 -15.37
CA ALA A 197 -4.67 -3.01 -16.65
C ALA A 197 -4.55 -1.50 -16.46
N TRP A 198 -5.42 -0.93 -15.63
CA TRP A 198 -5.48 0.51 -15.38
C TRP A 198 -4.21 1.04 -14.70
N ILE A 199 -3.78 0.41 -13.60
CA ILE A 199 -2.64 0.89 -12.80
C ILE A 199 -1.32 0.67 -13.55
N TYR A 200 -1.10 -0.49 -14.17
CA TYR A 200 0.14 -0.74 -14.92
C TYR A 200 0.24 0.12 -16.17
N THR A 201 -0.87 0.36 -16.87
CA THR A 201 -0.88 1.31 -17.98
C THR A 201 -0.50 2.71 -17.53
N GLN A 202 -1.09 3.21 -16.45
CA GLN A 202 -0.73 4.52 -15.89
C GLN A 202 0.75 4.58 -15.52
N PHE A 203 1.30 3.53 -14.88
CA PHE A 203 2.71 3.45 -14.53
C PHE A 203 3.63 3.45 -15.77
N ALA A 204 3.30 2.66 -16.80
CA ALA A 204 4.06 2.60 -18.04
C ALA A 204 4.04 3.96 -18.77
N VAL A 205 2.85 4.56 -18.89
CA VAL A 205 2.65 5.85 -19.55
C VAL A 205 3.38 6.99 -18.82
N ALA A 206 3.27 7.04 -17.49
CA ALA A 206 3.94 8.06 -16.69
C ALA A 206 5.46 8.00 -16.88
N ASN A 207 6.05 6.80 -16.86
CA ASN A 207 7.48 6.63 -17.07
C ASN A 207 7.90 7.04 -18.50
N ILE A 208 7.20 6.56 -19.52
CA ILE A 208 7.51 6.89 -20.92
C ILE A 208 7.37 8.39 -21.19
N ALA A 209 6.25 9.00 -20.78
CA ALA A 209 6.01 10.43 -20.98
C ALA A 209 7.01 11.32 -20.22
N SER A 210 7.44 10.90 -19.02
CA SER A 210 8.44 11.65 -18.23
C SER A 210 9.82 11.73 -18.88
N ALA A 211 10.13 10.88 -19.85
CA ALA A 211 11.40 10.93 -20.59
C ALA A 211 11.52 12.15 -21.54
N ILE A 212 10.44 12.87 -21.81
CA ILE A 212 10.45 14.05 -22.70
C ILE A 212 11.24 15.21 -22.10
N LEU A 213 11.03 15.50 -20.82
CA LEU A 213 11.64 16.63 -20.13
C LEU A 213 12.70 16.14 -19.14
N VAL A 214 13.85 16.82 -19.14
CA VAL A 214 14.94 16.53 -18.18
C VAL A 214 14.46 16.69 -16.74
N SER A 215 13.61 17.67 -16.48
CA SER A 215 13.11 17.97 -15.16
C SER A 215 11.96 17.07 -14.69
N SER A 216 11.38 16.28 -15.59
CA SER A 216 10.21 15.46 -15.29
C SER A 216 10.54 14.20 -14.50
N ASN A 217 11.82 13.84 -14.35
CA ASN A 217 12.28 12.69 -13.57
C ASN A 217 13.71 12.95 -13.06
N PRO A 218 14.02 12.72 -11.77
CA PRO A 218 15.37 12.90 -11.23
C PRO A 218 16.45 12.12 -11.96
N THR A 219 16.11 10.95 -12.50
CA THR A 219 17.05 10.13 -13.30
C THR A 219 17.52 10.89 -14.53
N ASN A 220 16.60 11.59 -15.21
CA ASN A 220 16.93 12.40 -16.38
C ASN A 220 17.78 13.60 -15.98
N LEU A 221 17.50 14.20 -14.82
CA LEU A 221 18.27 15.32 -14.28
C LEU A 221 19.71 14.90 -13.95
N VAL A 222 19.89 13.75 -13.31
CA VAL A 222 21.21 13.18 -12.98
C VAL A 222 21.98 12.86 -14.27
N LEU A 223 21.32 12.24 -15.27
CA LEU A 223 21.94 11.92 -16.54
C LEU A 223 22.37 13.19 -17.30
N ALA A 224 21.47 14.15 -17.46
CA ALA A 224 21.76 15.41 -18.14
C ALA A 224 22.83 16.23 -17.39
N GLY A 225 22.84 16.16 -16.06
CA GLY A 225 23.85 16.76 -15.20
C GLY A 225 25.23 16.14 -15.40
N ALA A 226 25.33 14.82 -15.30
CA ALA A 226 26.59 14.07 -15.42
C ALA A 226 27.25 14.25 -16.81
N PHE A 227 26.44 14.27 -17.88
CA PHE A 227 26.93 14.41 -19.25
C PHE A 227 26.90 15.86 -19.78
N ASN A 228 26.52 16.83 -18.95
CA ASN A 228 26.42 18.26 -19.30
C ASN A 228 25.57 18.51 -20.56
N ILE A 229 24.46 17.77 -20.70
CA ILE A 229 23.57 17.87 -21.87
C ILE A 229 22.65 19.07 -21.70
N LYS A 230 22.58 19.92 -22.71
CA LYS A 230 21.62 21.03 -22.74
C LYS A 230 20.19 20.50 -22.78
N PHE A 231 19.31 21.04 -21.94
CA PHE A 231 17.92 20.55 -21.80
C PHE A 231 17.15 20.55 -23.12
N ILE A 232 17.31 21.59 -23.94
CA ILE A 232 16.66 21.67 -25.25
C ILE A 232 17.12 20.56 -26.20
N ALA A 233 18.41 20.22 -26.18
CA ALA A 233 18.97 19.17 -27.01
C ALA A 233 18.48 17.80 -26.54
N TYR A 234 18.39 17.59 -25.23
CA TYR A 234 17.80 16.36 -24.67
C TYR A 234 16.34 16.19 -25.11
N THR A 235 15.49 17.19 -24.86
CA THR A 235 14.06 17.12 -25.18
C THR A 235 13.83 16.97 -26.68
N ALA A 236 14.53 17.72 -27.53
CA ALA A 236 14.39 17.60 -28.97
C ALA A 236 14.68 16.17 -29.49
N ASN A 237 15.66 15.49 -28.90
CA ASN A 237 16.01 14.11 -29.26
C ASN A 237 15.08 13.07 -28.62
N MET A 238 14.48 13.34 -27.47
CA MET A 238 13.60 12.40 -26.75
C MET A 238 12.13 12.47 -27.15
N VAL A 239 11.63 13.64 -27.58
CA VAL A 239 10.20 13.81 -27.96
C VAL A 239 9.79 12.80 -29.03
N VAL A 240 10.57 12.66 -30.11
CA VAL A 240 10.22 11.78 -31.23
C VAL A 240 10.09 10.32 -30.81
N PRO A 241 11.12 9.67 -30.19
CA PRO A 241 10.99 8.27 -29.77
C PRO A 241 9.88 8.08 -28.73
N VAL A 242 9.73 9.00 -27.77
CA VAL A 242 8.68 8.88 -26.74
C VAL A 242 7.27 8.95 -27.33
N VAL A 243 7.01 9.88 -28.25
CA VAL A 243 5.70 10.00 -28.90
C VAL A 243 5.40 8.77 -29.75
N ILE A 244 6.39 8.26 -30.52
CA ILE A 244 6.23 7.03 -31.29
C ILE A 244 5.90 5.86 -30.36
N THR A 245 6.67 5.67 -29.29
CA THR A 245 6.41 4.62 -28.30
C THR A 245 5.04 4.78 -27.66
N GLY A 246 4.65 6.00 -27.27
CA GLY A 246 3.34 6.29 -26.68
C GLY A 246 2.17 6.00 -27.62
N VAL A 247 2.31 6.26 -28.92
CA VAL A 247 1.29 5.95 -29.93
C VAL A 247 1.18 4.45 -30.18
N ILE A 248 2.30 3.73 -30.24
CA ILE A 248 2.33 2.27 -30.48
C ILE A 248 1.89 1.49 -29.23
N LEU A 249 2.21 1.98 -28.04
CA LEU A 249 1.91 1.30 -26.79
C LEU A 249 0.41 1.20 -26.52
N LEU A 250 -0.37 2.25 -26.85
CA LEU A 250 -1.81 2.25 -26.61
C LEU A 250 -2.54 1.05 -27.26
N PRO A 251 -2.45 0.83 -28.60
CA PRO A 251 -3.08 -0.33 -29.22
C PRO A 251 -2.47 -1.65 -28.72
N PHE A 252 -1.18 -1.70 -28.40
CA PHE A 252 -0.55 -2.89 -27.84
C PHE A 252 -1.14 -3.27 -26.46
N LEU A 253 -1.38 -2.28 -25.60
CA LEU A 253 -1.99 -2.51 -24.29
C LEU A 253 -3.44 -2.96 -24.43
N VAL A 254 -4.22 -2.31 -25.29
CA VAL A 254 -5.66 -2.59 -25.45
C VAL A 254 -5.91 -3.93 -26.16
N TYR A 255 -5.18 -4.23 -27.24
CA TYR A 255 -5.50 -5.36 -28.11
C TYR A 255 -4.62 -6.60 -27.90
N ILE A 256 -3.50 -6.51 -27.18
CA ILE A 256 -2.58 -7.65 -27.01
C ILE A 256 -2.41 -8.02 -25.54
N ILE A 257 -2.14 -7.05 -24.66
CA ILE A 257 -1.88 -7.35 -23.24
C ILE A 257 -3.18 -7.45 -22.43
N PHE A 258 -4.09 -6.49 -22.61
CA PHE A 258 -5.32 -6.36 -21.81
C PHE A 258 -6.59 -6.55 -22.65
N GLU A 259 -6.55 -7.49 -23.59
CA GLU A 259 -7.70 -7.85 -24.44
C GLU A 259 -8.88 -8.43 -23.62
N ASP A 260 -8.61 -8.91 -22.40
CA ASP A 260 -9.60 -9.53 -21.53
C ASP A 260 -10.69 -8.54 -21.03
N ASP A 261 -11.96 -8.88 -21.27
CA ASP A 261 -13.13 -8.16 -20.79
C ASP A 261 -13.16 -8.04 -19.25
N ALA A 262 -12.52 -8.96 -18.51
CA ALA A 262 -12.40 -8.88 -17.05
C ALA A 262 -11.47 -7.74 -16.57
N LEU A 263 -10.62 -7.22 -17.46
CA LEU A 263 -9.67 -6.14 -17.19
C LEU A 263 -10.18 -4.80 -17.72
N ILE A 264 -10.68 -4.79 -18.97
CA ILE A 264 -11.25 -3.61 -19.63
C ILE A 264 -12.65 -3.95 -20.16
N PRO A 265 -13.69 -3.90 -19.30
CA PRO A 265 -15.04 -4.29 -19.69
C PRO A 265 -15.64 -3.30 -20.69
N THR A 266 -16.46 -3.79 -21.62
CA THR A 266 -17.14 -2.96 -22.64
C THR A 266 -17.96 -1.82 -22.03
N SER A 267 -18.63 -2.06 -20.90
CA SER A 267 -19.30 -1.03 -20.09
C SER A 267 -18.95 -1.27 -18.63
N ILE A 268 -18.63 -0.23 -17.88
CA ILE A 268 -18.23 -0.34 -16.46
C ILE A 268 -19.48 -0.17 -15.60
N GLU A 269 -19.82 -1.23 -14.87
CA GLU A 269 -20.92 -1.23 -13.92
C GLU A 269 -20.46 -0.72 -12.56
N ILE A 270 -21.18 0.25 -12.01
CA ILE A 270 -20.94 0.80 -10.67
C ILE A 270 -21.67 -0.11 -9.68
N HIS A 271 -21.03 -0.48 -8.57
CA HIS A 271 -21.74 -1.20 -7.51
C HIS A 271 -22.93 -0.37 -7.00
N ASP A 272 -24.05 -1.02 -6.69
CA ASP A 272 -25.18 -0.35 -6.04
C ASP A 272 -25.05 -0.44 -4.52
N LEU A 273 -25.09 0.71 -3.85
CA LEU A 273 -25.22 0.76 -2.40
C LEU A 273 -26.67 0.47 -1.99
N PRO A 274 -26.91 -0.21 -0.86
CA PRO A 274 -28.26 -0.34 -0.32
C PRO A 274 -28.79 1.04 0.10
N ASP A 275 -30.12 1.21 0.03
CA ASP A 275 -30.76 2.53 0.09
C ASP A 275 -30.66 3.21 1.47
N ASP A 276 -30.44 2.43 2.52
CA ASP A 276 -30.15 2.87 3.89
C ASP A 276 -28.78 3.58 4.00
N VAL A 277 -27.83 3.25 3.13
CA VAL A 277 -26.48 3.83 3.11
C VAL A 277 -26.40 5.03 2.16
N LYS A 278 -27.13 5.02 1.04
CA LYS A 278 -27.15 6.12 0.05
C LYS A 278 -27.55 7.48 0.64
N GLY A 279 -28.40 7.48 1.66
CA GLY A 279 -28.91 8.70 2.31
C GLY A 279 -28.05 9.24 3.45
N LYS A 280 -27.00 8.53 3.87
CA LYS A 280 -26.15 8.97 4.99
C LYS A 280 -25.33 10.20 4.58
N LYS A 281 -25.10 11.11 5.52
CA LYS A 281 -24.21 12.25 5.28
C LYS A 281 -22.77 11.75 5.09
N PRO A 282 -22.01 12.27 4.11
CA PRO A 282 -20.62 11.90 3.96
C PRO A 282 -19.83 12.33 5.20
N VAL A 283 -19.03 11.42 5.74
CA VAL A 283 -18.18 11.67 6.92
C VAL A 283 -16.74 11.66 6.47
N ASN A 284 -15.92 12.56 7.03
CA ASN A 284 -14.50 12.62 6.71
C ASN A 284 -13.80 11.32 7.17
N PRO A 285 -13.22 10.54 6.24
CA PRO A 285 -12.60 9.26 6.55
C PRO A 285 -11.28 9.40 7.31
N ASN A 286 -10.64 10.57 7.28
CA ASN A 286 -9.40 10.82 8.00
C ASN A 286 -9.63 11.03 9.51
N ILE A 287 -10.89 11.09 9.96
CA ILE A 287 -11.22 11.21 11.39
C ILE A 287 -11.17 9.82 12.02
N PRO A 288 -10.40 9.62 13.10
CA PRO A 288 -10.37 8.33 13.80
C PRO A 288 -11.78 7.92 14.24
N PHE A 289 -12.12 6.65 14.04
CA PHE A 289 -13.41 6.06 14.38
C PHE A 289 -14.63 6.65 13.65
N ALA A 290 -14.47 7.48 12.62
CA ALA A 290 -15.58 8.24 12.01
C ALA A 290 -16.83 7.43 11.61
N ARG A 291 -16.69 6.13 11.34
CA ARG A 291 -17.79 5.22 10.96
C ARG A 291 -17.88 3.95 11.81
N GLY A 292 -17.39 3.98 13.05
CA GLY A 292 -17.77 2.94 14.01
C GLY A 292 -16.95 1.63 13.99
N HIS A 293 -15.80 1.55 13.32
CA HIS A 293 -14.94 0.36 13.38
C HIS A 293 -13.43 0.65 13.42
N ILE A 294 -12.74 0.01 14.36
CA ILE A 294 -11.31 -0.31 14.31
C ILE A 294 -11.22 -1.76 14.77
N ASP A 295 -10.62 -2.63 13.97
CA ASP A 295 -9.96 -3.82 14.50
C ASP A 295 -8.51 -3.79 14.02
N ASP A 296 -7.59 -4.02 14.96
CA ASP A 296 -6.13 -3.82 14.91
C ASP A 296 -5.38 -4.73 13.90
N ASP A 297 -6.09 -5.48 13.06
CA ASP A 297 -5.52 -6.42 12.10
C ASP A 297 -6.01 -6.09 10.67
N GLY A 298 -5.41 -5.05 10.07
CA GLY A 298 -5.77 -4.52 8.74
C GLY A 298 -5.66 -5.49 7.56
N ALA A 299 -5.28 -6.75 7.78
CA ALA A 299 -5.18 -7.79 6.76
C ALA A 299 -6.50 -8.58 6.57
N ASP A 300 -7.33 -8.75 7.61
CA ASP A 300 -8.48 -9.66 7.56
C ASP A 300 -9.77 -9.00 7.03
N LEU A 301 -9.92 -7.69 7.18
CA LEU A 301 -11.12 -6.93 6.75
C LEU A 301 -11.15 -6.57 5.26
N ALA A 302 -10.00 -6.54 4.56
CA ALA A 302 -9.98 -6.33 3.11
C ALA A 302 -10.70 -7.46 2.35
N ASN A 303 -10.81 -8.64 2.97
CA ASN A 303 -11.48 -9.80 2.41
C ASN A 303 -12.92 -9.98 2.91
N ASN A 304 -13.31 -9.35 4.02
CA ASN A 304 -14.65 -9.47 4.59
C ASN A 304 -15.67 -8.56 3.87
N GLU A 305 -16.92 -9.03 3.72
CA GLU A 305 -17.97 -8.33 2.95
C GLU A 305 -18.32 -6.96 3.54
N GLU A 306 -18.38 -6.84 4.88
CA GLU A 306 -18.63 -5.57 5.57
C GLU A 306 -17.54 -4.52 5.28
N GLY A 307 -16.26 -4.93 5.29
CA GLY A 307 -15.13 -4.03 5.00
C GLY A 307 -15.13 -3.53 3.56
N LYS A 308 -15.51 -4.41 2.61
CA LYS A 308 -15.69 -4.02 1.20
C LYS A 308 -16.83 -3.02 1.05
N LEU A 309 -17.99 -3.26 1.68
CA LEU A 309 -19.14 -2.34 1.65
C LEU A 309 -18.81 -0.96 2.24
N LEU A 310 -18.10 -0.90 3.37
CA LEU A 310 -17.69 0.37 3.98
C LEU A 310 -16.72 1.17 3.10
N SER A 311 -15.73 0.48 2.53
CA SER A 311 -14.80 1.12 1.60
C SER A 311 -15.47 1.59 0.31
N LEU A 312 -16.51 0.88 -0.12
CA LEU A 312 -17.30 1.26 -1.28
C LEU A 312 -18.20 2.47 -0.95
N GLU A 313 -18.82 2.49 0.22
CA GLU A 313 -19.57 3.64 0.75
C GLU A 313 -18.68 4.90 0.81
N GLU A 314 -17.44 4.77 1.28
CA GLU A 314 -16.46 5.86 1.33
C GLU A 314 -16.16 6.48 -0.03
N ILE A 315 -16.15 5.69 -1.10
CA ILE A 315 -15.83 6.19 -2.44
C ILE A 315 -17.08 6.68 -3.17
N MET A 316 -18.22 6.00 -3.00
CA MET A 316 -19.47 6.32 -3.69
C MET A 316 -20.26 7.48 -3.05
N ASN A 317 -20.08 7.71 -1.74
CA ASN A 317 -20.53 8.91 -1.05
C ASN A 317 -19.32 9.73 -0.57
N PRO A 318 -18.58 10.35 -1.51
CA PRO A 318 -17.30 10.96 -1.21
C PRO A 318 -17.49 12.18 -0.31
N PHE A 319 -16.82 12.17 0.84
CA PHE A 319 -16.58 13.39 1.60
C PHE A 319 -15.75 14.33 0.73
N LEU A 320 -16.16 15.59 0.63
CA LEU A 320 -15.44 16.61 -0.12
C LEU A 320 -15.39 17.89 0.70
N ASP A 321 -14.22 18.17 1.28
CA ASP A 321 -13.93 19.51 1.78
C ASP A 321 -13.63 20.43 0.59
N LYS A 322 -14.66 21.13 0.13
CA LYS A 322 -14.55 22.04 -1.02
C LYS A 322 -13.50 23.15 -0.80
N GLY A 323 -13.34 23.60 0.44
CA GLY A 323 -12.39 24.66 0.79
C GLY A 323 -10.96 24.16 0.69
N GLY A 324 -10.64 23.08 1.41
CA GLY A 324 -9.34 22.43 1.35
C GLY A 324 -8.98 21.93 -0.06
N ALA A 325 -9.94 21.32 -0.76
CA ALA A 325 -9.74 20.82 -2.12
C ALA A 325 -9.41 21.95 -3.12
N ALA A 326 -10.15 23.05 -3.09
CA ALA A 326 -9.91 24.18 -3.99
C ALA A 326 -8.56 24.85 -3.69
N PHE A 327 -8.28 25.10 -2.41
CA PHE A 327 -7.01 25.68 -1.99
C PHE A 327 -5.82 24.81 -2.38
N GLY A 328 -5.90 23.51 -2.09
CA GLY A 328 -4.84 22.56 -2.43
C GLY A 328 -4.63 22.40 -3.93
N ALA A 329 -5.72 22.32 -4.72
CA ALA A 329 -5.64 22.24 -6.18
C ALA A 329 -4.99 23.48 -6.79
N VAL A 330 -5.30 24.68 -6.29
CA VAL A 330 -4.68 25.93 -6.74
C VAL A 330 -3.18 25.94 -6.40
N ILE A 331 -2.80 25.57 -5.18
CA ILE A 331 -1.40 25.48 -4.78
C ILE A 331 -0.65 24.49 -5.65
N MET A 332 -1.19 23.29 -5.86
CA MET A 332 -0.55 22.28 -6.70
C MET A 332 -0.39 22.76 -8.14
N ALA A 333 -1.44 23.33 -8.75
CA ALA A 333 -1.37 23.85 -10.11
C ALA A 333 -0.33 24.97 -10.24
N ALA A 334 -0.32 25.93 -9.30
CA ALA A 334 0.65 27.03 -9.27
C ALA A 334 2.09 26.50 -9.07
N THR A 335 2.27 25.52 -8.19
CA THR A 335 3.57 24.87 -7.94
C THR A 335 4.08 24.19 -9.20
N LEU A 336 3.27 23.34 -9.84
CA LEU A 336 3.65 22.62 -11.05
C LEU A 336 3.93 23.56 -12.23
N ALA A 337 3.10 24.59 -12.42
CA ALA A 337 3.31 25.61 -13.45
C ALA A 337 4.61 26.40 -13.21
N THR A 338 4.91 26.76 -11.96
CA THR A 338 6.14 27.48 -11.61
C THR A 338 7.37 26.59 -11.79
N VAL A 339 7.29 25.32 -11.40
CA VAL A 339 8.36 24.33 -11.64
C VAL A 339 8.61 24.20 -13.14
N LEU A 340 7.57 24.03 -13.96
CA LEU A 340 7.70 23.98 -15.42
C LEU A 340 8.33 25.25 -16.00
N ALA A 341 7.88 26.42 -15.53
CA ALA A 341 8.40 27.71 -15.98
C ALA A 341 9.88 27.90 -15.61
N LEU A 342 10.29 27.52 -14.39
CA LEU A 342 11.69 27.57 -13.97
C LEU A 342 12.55 26.61 -14.77
N ASN A 343 12.07 25.39 -15.03
CA ASN A 343 12.79 24.43 -15.86
C ASN A 343 13.02 24.94 -17.29
N ALA A 344 12.03 25.64 -17.86
CA ALA A 344 12.18 26.29 -19.16
C ALA A 344 13.15 27.50 -19.10
N ALA A 345 13.09 28.29 -18.01
CA ALA A 345 13.88 29.51 -17.84
C ALA A 345 15.35 29.27 -17.40
N SER A 346 15.66 28.11 -16.80
CA SER A 346 17.02 27.76 -16.33
C SER A 346 18.07 27.72 -17.44
N THR A 347 17.68 27.78 -18.71
CA THR A 347 18.59 28.02 -19.85
C THR A 347 19.26 29.39 -19.84
N LYS A 348 18.74 30.38 -19.08
CA LYS A 348 19.23 31.77 -19.09
C LYS A 348 19.75 32.29 -17.74
N THR A 349 19.26 31.82 -16.60
CA THR A 349 19.50 32.45 -15.28
C THR A 349 20.25 31.60 -14.26
N GLY A 350 20.70 30.40 -14.64
CA GLY A 350 21.39 29.47 -13.73
C GLY A 350 20.46 28.40 -13.15
N LYS A 351 21.05 27.39 -12.50
CA LYS A 351 20.32 26.28 -11.86
C LYS A 351 19.78 26.77 -10.51
N HIS A 352 18.46 26.96 -10.42
CA HIS A 352 17.79 27.14 -9.14
C HIS A 352 17.20 25.79 -8.72
N PRO A 353 17.45 25.30 -7.50
CA PRO A 353 16.89 24.03 -7.06
C PRO A 353 15.35 24.11 -7.02
N VAL A 354 14.70 23.07 -7.55
CA VAL A 354 13.24 23.02 -7.70
C VAL A 354 12.51 23.07 -6.34
N CYS A 355 13.19 22.61 -5.28
CA CYS A 355 12.68 22.62 -3.90
C CYS A 355 12.31 24.02 -3.39
N TYR A 356 12.91 25.09 -3.92
CA TYR A 356 12.59 26.48 -3.53
C TYR A 356 11.16 26.89 -3.88
N VAL A 357 10.50 26.17 -4.78
CA VAL A 357 9.08 26.40 -5.11
C VAL A 357 8.19 25.48 -4.30
N THR A 358 8.52 24.19 -4.24
CA THR A 358 7.66 23.18 -3.62
C THR A 358 7.64 23.28 -2.11
N ALA A 359 8.77 23.63 -1.47
CA ALA A 359 8.85 23.72 -0.02
C ALA A 359 8.00 24.86 0.57
N PRO A 360 8.05 26.11 0.05
CA PRO A 360 7.13 27.16 0.51
C PRO A 360 5.67 26.82 0.23
N ALA A 361 5.36 26.22 -0.93
CA ALA A 361 4.01 25.80 -1.27
C ALA A 361 3.47 24.75 -0.27
N ALA A 362 4.26 23.74 0.05
CA ALA A 362 3.91 22.73 1.04
C ALA A 362 3.79 23.33 2.44
N PHE A 363 4.63 24.30 2.81
CA PHE A 363 4.53 24.98 4.10
C PHE A 363 3.25 25.81 4.22
N VAL A 364 2.86 26.53 3.17
CA VAL A 364 1.59 27.28 3.12
C VAL A 364 0.40 26.33 3.27
N MET A 365 0.43 25.19 2.57
CA MET A 365 -0.60 24.17 2.70
C MET A 365 -0.64 23.55 4.10
N PHE A 366 0.53 23.24 4.67
CA PHE A 366 0.64 22.73 6.04
C PHE A 366 0.04 23.70 7.07
N CYS A 367 0.33 25.00 6.93
CA CYS A 367 -0.26 26.03 7.78
C CYS A 367 -1.80 26.07 7.64
N TRP A 368 -2.30 25.95 6.41
CA TRP A 368 -3.73 25.87 6.13
C TRP A 368 -4.37 24.63 6.77
N ASP A 369 -3.77 23.46 6.61
CA ASP A 369 -4.27 22.19 7.15
C ASP A 369 -4.35 22.24 8.68
N ILE A 370 -3.32 22.79 9.34
CA ILE A 370 -3.31 23.02 10.79
C ILE A 370 -4.40 24.01 11.20
N ALA A 371 -4.50 25.16 10.52
CA ALA A 371 -5.47 26.20 10.87
C ALA A 371 -6.91 25.71 10.69
N SER A 372 -7.19 25.04 9.58
CA SER A 372 -8.50 24.45 9.28
C SER A 372 -8.85 23.33 10.27
N GLY A 373 -7.90 22.44 10.58
CA GLY A 373 -8.07 21.39 11.57
C GLY A 373 -8.31 21.95 12.99
N TRP A 374 -7.62 23.04 13.35
CA TRP A 374 -7.82 23.72 14.63
C TRP A 374 -9.20 24.39 14.72
N TYR A 375 -9.65 25.01 13.63
CA TYR A 375 -10.96 25.65 13.55
C TYR A 375 -12.10 24.64 13.69
N HIS A 376 -12.04 23.53 12.97
CA HIS A 376 -13.09 22.48 13.00
C HIS A 376 -12.94 21.45 14.12
N ARG A 377 -11.95 21.62 15.02
CA ARG A 377 -11.61 20.63 16.07
C ARG A 377 -12.79 20.14 16.91
N LYS A 378 -13.77 21.00 17.20
CA LYS A 378 -14.93 20.64 18.03
C LYS A 378 -15.82 19.63 17.32
N GLU A 379 -16.06 19.84 16.03
CA GLU A 379 -16.85 18.95 15.19
C GLU A 379 -16.12 17.62 14.99
N THR A 380 -14.84 17.65 14.62
CA THR A 380 -14.00 16.46 14.47
C THR A 380 -13.98 15.60 15.74
N ARG A 381 -13.83 16.22 16.91
CA ARG A 381 -13.84 15.51 18.20
C ARG A 381 -15.21 14.91 18.53
N ASN A 382 -16.29 15.57 18.15
CA ASN A 382 -17.64 15.02 18.35
C ASN A 382 -17.87 13.80 17.46
N ILE A 383 -17.46 13.86 16.18
CA ILE A 383 -17.54 12.72 15.24
C ILE A 383 -16.71 11.55 15.76
N ALA A 384 -15.45 11.77 16.14
CA ALA A 384 -14.58 10.73 16.67
C ALA A 384 -15.12 10.10 17.97
N ARG A 385 -15.74 10.91 18.85
CA ARG A 385 -16.33 10.42 20.09
C ARG A 385 -17.58 9.58 19.84
N ASN A 386 -18.45 10.01 18.93
CA ASN A 386 -19.65 9.25 18.58
C ASN A 386 -19.26 7.94 17.90
N GLY A 387 -18.35 8.01 16.93
CA GLY A 387 -17.82 6.84 16.26
C GLY A 387 -17.14 5.85 17.21
N ARG A 388 -16.41 6.31 18.22
CA ARG A 388 -15.87 5.42 19.26
C ARG A 388 -16.97 4.68 20.04
N LYS A 389 -18.05 5.37 20.40
CA LYS A 389 -19.19 4.73 21.06
C LYS A 389 -19.82 3.67 20.16
N ASP A 390 -19.96 3.96 18.87
CA ASP A 390 -20.51 3.02 17.89
C ASP A 390 -19.64 1.75 17.75
N VAL A 391 -18.30 1.89 17.85
CA VAL A 391 -17.38 0.75 17.88
C VAL A 391 -17.59 -0.06 19.16
N GLU A 392 -17.65 0.61 20.31
CA GLU A 392 -17.82 -0.04 21.61
C GLU A 392 -19.14 -0.79 21.68
N THR A 393 -20.23 -0.22 21.16
CA THR A 393 -21.53 -0.89 21.07
C THR A 393 -21.49 -2.07 20.13
N THR A 394 -20.94 -1.93 18.93
CA THR A 394 -20.86 -3.04 17.96
C THR A 394 -19.96 -4.17 18.48
N ARG A 395 -18.86 -3.83 19.17
CA ARG A 395 -17.98 -4.82 19.80
C ARG A 395 -18.67 -5.55 20.93
N ALA A 396 -19.44 -4.84 21.75
CA ALA A 396 -20.25 -5.45 22.81
C ALA A 396 -21.33 -6.38 22.23
N GLU A 397 -22.00 -5.98 21.14
CA GLU A 397 -22.98 -6.81 20.44
C GLU A 397 -22.35 -8.08 19.83
N ARG A 398 -21.17 -7.96 19.21
CA ARG A 398 -20.41 -9.13 18.70
C ARG A 398 -20.00 -10.07 19.82
N ALA A 399 -19.47 -9.54 20.92
CA ALA A 399 -19.11 -10.34 22.09
C ALA A 399 -20.33 -11.06 22.69
N PHE A 400 -21.48 -10.37 22.78
CA PHE A 400 -22.72 -10.99 23.23
C PHE A 400 -23.18 -12.10 22.29
N ARG A 401 -23.11 -11.90 20.96
CA ARG A 401 -23.46 -12.91 19.96
C ARG A 401 -22.53 -14.12 20.01
N GLU A 402 -21.24 -13.91 20.22
CA GLU A 402 -20.25 -15.00 20.40
C GLU A 402 -20.51 -15.77 21.69
N GLU A 403 -20.84 -15.09 22.79
CA GLU A 403 -21.22 -15.74 24.04
C GLU A 403 -22.51 -16.55 23.91
N GLU A 404 -23.51 -16.02 23.20
CA GLU A 404 -24.77 -16.72 22.88
C GLU A 404 -24.49 -17.95 22.01
N PHE A 405 -23.72 -17.82 20.93
CA PHE A 405 -23.32 -18.94 20.09
C PHE A 405 -22.53 -20.01 20.86
N ARG A 406 -21.62 -19.59 21.75
CA ARG A 406 -20.87 -20.51 22.62
C ARG A 406 -21.79 -21.22 23.60
N ARG A 407 -22.77 -20.51 24.18
CA ARG A 407 -23.75 -21.08 25.10
C ARG A 407 -24.67 -22.09 24.39
N ASP A 408 -25.14 -21.76 23.19
CA ASP A 408 -25.97 -22.66 22.38
C ASP A 408 -25.18 -23.90 21.92
N SER A 409 -23.91 -23.72 21.54
CA SER A 409 -23.01 -24.84 21.21
C SER A 409 -22.80 -25.78 22.41
N LEU A 410 -22.65 -25.22 23.62
CA LEU A 410 -22.53 -26.01 24.85
C LEU A 410 -23.86 -26.72 25.21
N ALA A 411 -25.00 -26.08 24.97
CA ALA A 411 -26.32 -26.68 25.18
C ALA A 411 -26.59 -27.84 24.20
N HIS A 412 -26.25 -27.68 22.92
CA HIS A 412 -26.34 -28.74 21.93
C HIS A 412 -25.38 -29.91 22.23
N GLY A 413 -24.14 -29.61 22.68
CA GLY A 413 -23.21 -30.65 23.12
C GLY A 413 -23.67 -31.41 24.38
N ALA A 414 -24.39 -30.74 25.29
CA ALA A 414 -24.97 -31.37 26.48
C ALA A 414 -26.17 -32.26 26.14
N LEU A 415 -27.04 -31.84 25.22
CA LEU A 415 -28.16 -32.65 24.72
C LEU A 415 -27.67 -33.90 23.99
N GLN A 416 -26.60 -33.79 23.19
CA GLN A 416 -26.00 -34.93 22.51
C GLN A 416 -25.34 -35.93 23.48
N LYS A 417 -24.73 -35.45 24.57
CA LYS A 417 -24.24 -36.32 25.66
C LYS A 417 -25.38 -37.00 26.43
N SER A 418 -26.49 -36.30 26.70
CA SER A 418 -27.65 -36.88 27.39
C SER A 418 -28.32 -37.98 26.55
N ALA A 419 -28.45 -37.78 25.23
CA ALA A 419 -29.00 -38.80 24.31
C ALA A 419 -28.12 -40.07 24.19
N VAL A 420 -26.80 -39.96 24.41
CA VAL A 420 -25.87 -41.09 24.45
C VAL A 420 -25.92 -41.83 25.80
N VAL A 421 -26.24 -41.12 26.89
CA VAL A 421 -26.45 -41.74 28.22
C VAL A 421 -27.80 -42.46 28.29
N ASP A 422 -28.87 -41.90 27.73
CA ASP A 422 -30.19 -42.55 27.76
C ASP A 422 -30.24 -43.84 26.90
N SER A 423 -29.48 -43.91 25.81
CA SER A 423 -29.36 -45.13 24.98
C SER A 423 -28.46 -46.22 25.59
N SER A 424 -27.60 -45.88 26.55
CA SER A 424 -26.79 -46.86 27.30
C SER A 424 -27.47 -47.35 28.58
N THR A 425 -28.51 -46.66 29.06
CA THR A 425 -29.28 -47.06 30.25
C THR A 425 -30.45 -48.01 29.89
N SER A 426 -30.97 -47.96 28.66
CA SER A 426 -32.04 -48.88 28.21
C SER A 426 -31.55 -50.29 27.84
N SER A 427 -30.23 -50.50 27.72
CA SER A 427 -29.64 -51.81 27.38
C SER A 427 -29.23 -52.63 28.61
N SER A 428 -29.24 -52.04 29.81
CA SER A 428 -28.85 -52.72 31.06
C SER A 428 -30.01 -53.51 31.69
N ASP A 429 -31.26 -53.09 31.49
CA ASP A 429 -32.43 -53.75 32.09
C ASP A 429 -33.07 -54.85 31.23
N GLN A 430 -32.70 -54.96 29.94
CA GLN A 430 -33.19 -56.05 29.07
C GLN A 430 -32.30 -57.30 29.06
N ASN A 431 -31.05 -57.23 29.56
CA ASN A 431 -30.11 -58.35 29.52
C ASN A 431 -30.20 -59.32 30.73
N ASN A 432 -30.93 -58.98 31.79
CA ASN A 432 -31.06 -59.84 32.97
C ASN A 432 -32.30 -60.78 32.96
N LEU A 433 -33.09 -60.79 31.89
CA LEU A 433 -34.29 -61.64 31.77
C LEU A 433 -34.25 -62.62 30.58
N ARG A 434 -33.13 -62.73 29.86
CA ARG A 434 -32.98 -63.64 28.69
C ARG A 434 -31.79 -64.59 28.76
N GLN A 435 -31.31 -64.90 29.96
CA GLN A 435 -30.33 -65.96 30.20
C GLN A 435 -30.93 -67.10 31.04
N SER A 436 -32.07 -67.62 30.62
CA SER A 436 -32.55 -68.92 31.09
C SER A 436 -33.61 -69.47 30.15
N GLN A 437 -33.22 -69.88 28.94
CA GLN A 437 -33.85 -70.97 28.18
C GLN A 437 -33.18 -71.12 26.81
N ASP A 438 -32.74 -72.36 26.56
CA ASP A 438 -32.54 -73.02 25.25
C ASP A 438 -31.39 -72.48 24.36
N GLY A 439 -30.31 -73.20 24.04
CA GLY A 439 -30.11 -74.64 23.98
C GLY A 439 -30.44 -75.18 22.59
N VAL A 440 -29.41 -75.62 21.85
CA VAL A 440 -29.40 -76.69 20.83
C VAL A 440 -29.19 -76.31 19.33
N LEU A 441 -28.20 -77.03 18.72
CA LEU A 441 -27.85 -77.33 17.31
C LEU A 441 -27.17 -76.24 16.42
N GLN A 442 -25.88 -76.39 16.02
CA GLN A 442 -25.30 -77.09 14.82
C GLN A 442 -25.57 -76.35 13.48
N THR A 443 -24.68 -76.15 12.50
CA THR A 443 -23.32 -76.62 12.12
C THR A 443 -22.78 -75.73 10.97
N GLU A 444 -21.45 -75.70 10.76
CA GLU A 444 -20.69 -75.58 9.49
C GLU A 444 -20.98 -74.46 8.46
N GLU A 445 -19.98 -73.65 8.06
CA GLU A 445 -19.06 -73.88 6.92
C GLU A 445 -18.09 -72.68 6.69
N THR A 446 -16.79 -73.00 6.55
CA THR A 446 -15.68 -72.40 5.74
C THR A 446 -15.64 -70.89 5.41
N LEU A 447 -14.62 -70.11 5.81
CA LEU A 447 -13.23 -69.96 5.31
C LEU A 447 -13.05 -69.24 3.94
N GLU A 448 -11.96 -68.47 3.85
CA GLU A 448 -11.42 -67.65 2.73
C GLU A 448 -11.99 -66.22 2.60
N ASP A 449 -11.23 -65.15 2.43
CA ASP A 449 -9.77 -64.97 2.36
C ASP A 449 -9.40 -63.49 2.59
N CYS A 450 -8.15 -63.27 2.95
CA CYS A 450 -7.57 -61.97 3.26
C CYS A 450 -6.86 -61.36 2.03
N HIS A 451 -6.66 -60.03 2.07
CA HIS A 451 -5.84 -59.19 1.18
C HIS A 451 -6.37 -58.87 -0.23
N TRP A 452 -6.54 -57.57 -0.54
CA TRP A 452 -5.59 -56.79 -1.36
C TRP A 452 -5.87 -55.28 -1.26
N SER A 453 -4.78 -54.54 -1.37
CA SER A 453 -4.59 -53.10 -1.17
C SER A 453 -4.90 -52.22 -2.40
N HIS A 454 -5.07 -50.93 -2.12
CA HIS A 454 -4.92 -49.74 -2.98
C HIS A 454 -6.00 -49.44 -4.02
N LEU A 455 -6.55 -48.21 -3.94
CA LEU A 455 -6.50 -47.22 -5.03
C LEU A 455 -6.92 -45.81 -4.56
N GLN A 456 -6.18 -44.83 -5.08
CA GLN A 456 -6.35 -43.38 -5.03
C GLN A 456 -7.47 -42.89 -5.95
N GLY A 457 -7.88 -41.62 -5.76
CA GLY A 457 -8.65 -40.78 -6.70
C GLY A 457 -10.06 -40.50 -6.16
N ASP A 458 -10.53 -39.27 -5.98
CA ASP A 458 -10.12 -37.95 -6.51
C ASP A 458 -10.38 -36.83 -5.48
#